data_AF-A0A3B8Y5C1-F1
#
_entry.id   AF-A0A3B8Y5C1-F1
#
_cell.length_a   1.000
_cell.length_b   1.000
_cell.length_c   1.000
_cell.angle_alpha   90.00
_cell.angle_beta   90.00
_cell.angle_gamma   90.00
#
_symmetry.space_group_name_H-M   'P 1'
#
loop_
_entity.id
_entity.type
_entity.pdbx_description
1 polymer ?
#
loop_
_entity_poly.entity_id
_entity_poly.type
_entity_poly.pdbx_seq_one_letter_code
_entity_poly.pdbx_strand_id
1 'polypeptide(L)'
;MAYTATALKGQLFWSSHQAKYIARLQEKRRIDRRHSDFWLGLYGCLWINAWEFCAEFVKIMMMNNTHKLNNYQRGLTAMSLIEGVA
;
A
#
# COMPACT_ATOMS: atom_id res chain seq x y z
N MET A 1 3.75 9.35 -22.16
CA MET A 1 3.85 10.20 -20.94
C MET A 1 3.34 9.48 -19.69
N ALA A 2 2.04 9.14 -19.60
CA ALA A 2 1.47 8.50 -18.39
C ALA A 2 2.13 7.15 -18.02
N TYR A 3 2.26 6.23 -18.98
CA TYR A 3 2.87 4.91 -18.73
C TYR A 3 4.29 5.01 -18.13
N THR A 4 5.15 5.84 -18.74
CA THR A 4 6.53 6.04 -18.29
C THR A 4 6.60 6.64 -16.90
N ALA A 5 5.77 7.66 -16.61
CA ALA A 5 5.72 8.27 -15.29
C ALA A 5 5.29 7.26 -14.20
N THR A 6 4.29 6.43 -14.50
CA THR A 6 3.83 5.36 -13.60
C THR A 6 4.90 4.30 -13.39
N ALA A 7 5.61 3.89 -14.44
CA ALA A 7 6.71 2.93 -14.33
C ALA A 7 7.86 3.46 -13.47
N LEU A 8 8.28 4.72 -13.67
CA LEU A 8 9.29 5.36 -12.82
C LEU A 8 8.86 5.41 -11.35
N LYS A 9 7.59 5.70 -11.08
CA LYS A 9 7.05 5.68 -9.71
C LYS A 9 7.10 4.28 -9.09
N GLY A 10 6.82 3.23 -9.88
CA GLY A 10 7.00 1.85 -9.43
C GLY A 10 8.45 1.50 -9.11
N GLN A 11 9.41 1.98 -9.90
CA GLN A 11 10.84 1.80 -9.60
C GLN A 11 11.22 2.43 -8.25
N LEU A 12 10.70 3.63 -7.98
CA LEU A 12 10.90 4.29 -6.68
C LEU A 12 10.34 3.45 -5.53
N PHE A 13 9.13 2.87 -5.67
CA PHE A 13 8.54 2.01 -4.64
C PHE A 13 9.34 0.73 -4.37
N TRP A 14 10.01 0.18 -5.38
CA TRP A 14 10.96 -0.92 -5.17
C TRP A 14 12.18 -0.48 -4.35
N SER A 15 12.76 0.68 -4.67
CA SER A 15 13.93 1.20 -3.93
C SER A 15 13.62 1.65 -2.50
N SER A 16 12.40 2.12 -2.23
CA SER A 16 11.99 2.67 -0.94
C SER A 16 11.51 1.60 0.07
N HIS A 17 11.65 0.30 -0.25
CA HIS A 17 11.11 -0.82 0.53
C HIS A 17 9.59 -0.79 0.75
N GLN A 18 8.86 0.13 0.12
CA GLN A 18 7.41 0.27 0.21
C GLN A 18 6.67 -0.80 -0.62
N ALA A 19 7.34 -1.36 -1.63
CA ALA A 19 6.76 -2.38 -2.50
C ALA A 19 6.15 -3.57 -1.75
N LYS A 20 6.68 -3.95 -0.59
CA LYS A 20 6.14 -5.05 0.23
C LYS A 20 4.75 -4.76 0.84
N TYR A 21 4.38 -3.49 0.94
CA TYR A 21 3.07 -3.04 1.43
C TYR A 21 2.07 -2.82 0.28
N ILE A 22 2.57 -2.60 -0.94
CA ILE A 22 1.76 -2.31 -2.12
C ILE A 22 1.50 -3.59 -2.94
N ALA A 23 2.51 -4.43 -3.08
CA ALA A 23 2.48 -5.62 -3.92
C ALA A 23 2.62 -6.91 -3.11
N ARG A 24 2.14 -8.00 -3.69
CA ARG A 24 2.34 -9.33 -3.12
C ARG A 24 3.80 -9.74 -3.26
N LEU A 25 4.33 -10.40 -2.23
CA LEU A 25 5.64 -11.00 -2.26
C LEU A 25 5.76 -11.99 -3.43
N GLN A 26 6.96 -12.04 -4.01
CA GLN A 26 7.29 -13.01 -5.05
C GLN A 26 7.37 -14.41 -4.44
N GLU A 27 6.78 -15.38 -5.13
CA GLU A 27 6.82 -16.77 -4.73
C GLU A 27 8.23 -17.33 -4.89
N LYS A 28 8.68 -18.14 -3.93
CA LYS A 28 10.06 -18.65 -3.85
C LYS A 28 10.57 -19.34 -5.13
N ARG A 29 9.68 -19.94 -5.93
CA ARG A 29 10.02 -20.69 -7.15
C ARG A 29 9.83 -19.90 -8.44
N ARG A 30 9.37 -18.65 -8.37
CA ARG A 30 9.08 -17.85 -9.56
C ARG A 30 10.37 -17.19 -10.06
N ILE A 31 10.70 -17.42 -11.33
CA ILE A 31 11.89 -16.87 -12.00
C ILE A 31 11.63 -15.41 -12.37
N ASP A 32 10.47 -15.11 -12.95
CA ASP A 32 10.12 -13.75 -13.37
C ASP A 32 9.51 -12.93 -12.24
N ARG A 33 9.74 -11.61 -12.28
CA ARG A 33 9.06 -10.67 -11.38
C ARG A 33 7.54 -10.83 -11.49
N ARG A 34 6.88 -10.92 -10.33
CA ARG A 34 5.41 -11.05 -10.25
C ARG A 34 4.69 -9.80 -10.76
N HIS A 35 5.27 -8.63 -10.49
CA HIS A 35 4.70 -7.33 -10.78
C HIS A 35 5.72 -6.47 -11.50
N SER A 36 5.32 -5.86 -12.62
CA SER A 36 6.13 -4.88 -13.34
C SER A 36 6.18 -3.55 -12.59
N ASP A 37 7.17 -2.71 -12.92
CA ASP A 37 7.26 -1.37 -12.33
C ASP A 37 6.00 -0.55 -12.65
N PHE A 38 5.46 -0.66 -13.87
CA PHE A 38 4.20 -0.03 -14.23
C PHE A 38 3.04 -0.51 -13.34
N TRP A 39 2.91 -1.83 -13.13
CA TRP A 39 1.85 -2.36 -12.27
C TRP A 39 1.98 -1.84 -10.83
N LEU A 40 3.20 -1.84 -10.30
CA LEU A 40 3.45 -1.38 -8.93
C LEU A 40 3.14 0.10 -8.75
N GLY A 41 3.57 0.94 -9.71
CA GLY A 41 3.29 2.37 -9.69
C GLY A 41 1.80 2.69 -9.82
N LEU A 42 1.09 1.97 -10.70
CA LEU A 42 -0.35 2.16 -10.90
C LEU A 42 -1.13 1.74 -9.67
N TYR A 43 -0.86 0.54 -9.17
CA TYR A 43 -1.55 -0.02 -8.02
C TYR A 43 -1.31 0.80 -6.75
N GLY A 44 -0.08 1.26 -6.52
CA GLY A 44 0.24 2.14 -5.40
C GLY A 44 -0.54 3.46 -5.44
N CYS A 45 -0.68 4.08 -6.62
CA CYS A 45 -1.46 5.31 -6.75
C CYS A 45 -2.97 5.06 -6.53
N LEU A 46 -3.51 3.97 -7.10
CA LEU A 46 -4.91 3.60 -6.89
C LEU A 46 -5.20 3.31 -5.42
N TRP A 47 -4.28 2.66 -4.72
CA TRP A 47 -4.43 2.36 -3.30
C TRP A 47 -4.48 3.63 -2.45
N ILE A 48 -3.62 4.62 -2.72
CA ILE A 48 -3.65 5.91 -2.01
C ILE A 48 -5.00 6.61 -2.24
N ASN A 49 -5.44 6.74 -3.50
CA ASN A 49 -6.71 7.39 -3.81
C ASN A 49 -7.90 6.66 -3.15
N ALA A 50 -7.89 5.33 -3.16
CA ALA A 50 -8.92 4.53 -2.50
C ALA A 50 -8.89 4.69 -0.98
N TRP A 51 -7.71 4.77 -0.38
CA TRP A 51 -7.56 5.01 1.05
C TRP A 51 -8.08 6.39 1.45
N GLU A 52 -7.68 7.46 0.74
CA GLU A 52 -8.17 8.82 0.98
C GLU A 52 -9.70 8.90 0.92
N PHE A 53 -10.32 8.18 -0.02
CA PHE A 53 -11.77 8.13 -0.14
C PHE A 53 -12.44 7.29 0.95
N CYS A 54 -11.85 6.14 1.31
CA CYS A 54 -12.49 5.16 2.20
C CYS A 54 -12.14 5.33 3.69
N ALA A 55 -11.13 6.12 4.04
CA ALA A 55 -10.57 6.15 5.40
C ALA A 55 -11.63 6.41 6.48
N GLU A 56 -12.48 7.41 6.29
CA GLU A 56 -13.56 7.74 7.24
C GLU A 56 -14.62 6.63 7.34
N PHE A 57 -14.99 6.01 6.21
CA PHE A 57 -15.91 4.87 6.22
C PHE A 57 -15.32 3.68 6.98
N VAL A 58 -14.04 3.38 6.76
CA VAL A 58 -13.35 2.30 7.47
C VAL A 58 -13.30 2.60 8.97
N LYS A 59 -13.01 3.84 9.36
CA LYS A 59 -13.02 4.26 10.77
C LYS A 59 -14.39 4.03 11.43
N ILE A 60 -15.48 4.45 10.79
CA ILE A 60 -16.85 4.20 11.27
C ILE A 60 -17.13 2.69 11.38
N MET A 61 -16.76 1.91 10.36
CA MET A 61 -16.93 0.46 10.39
C MET A 61 -16.15 -0.20 11.53
N MET A 62 -14.93 0.24 11.82
CA MET A 62 -14.11 -0.31 12.91
C MET A 62 -14.63 0.09 14.29
N MET A 63 -15.23 1.27 14.44
CA MET A 63 -15.93 1.66 15.68
C MET A 63 -17.15 0.77 15.95
N ASN A 64 -17.89 0.40 14.90
CA ASN A 64 -19.05 -0.50 15.02
C ASN A 64 -18.64 -1.98 15.14
N ASN A 65 -17.42 -2.33 14.71
CA ASN A 65 -16.88 -3.69 14.76
C ASN A 65 -15.64 -3.75 15.66
N THR A 66 -15.89 -3.84 16.96
CA THR A 66 -14.87 -3.84 18.00
C THR A 66 -13.89 -5.02 17.93
N HIS A 67 -14.30 -6.18 17.39
CA HIS A 67 -13.41 -7.35 17.27
C HIS A 67 -12.28 -7.14 16.25
N LYS A 68 -12.43 -6.21 15.31
CA LYS A 68 -11.37 -5.86 14.33
C LYS A 68 -10.59 -4.60 14.72
N LEU A 69 -11.06 -3.82 15.68
CA LEU A 69 -10.52 -2.51 16.05
C LEU A 69 -9.05 -2.58 16.47
N ASN A 70 -8.66 -3.59 17.26
CA ASN A 70 -7.26 -3.74 17.70
C ASN A 70 -6.31 -3.92 16.50
N ASN A 71 -6.64 -4.81 15.56
CA ASN A 71 -5.83 -5.02 14.36
C ASN A 71 -5.75 -3.75 13.50
N TYR A 72 -6.84 -3.00 13.40
CA TYR A 72 -6.88 -1.73 12.70
C TYR A 72 -5.98 -0.67 13.35
N GLN A 73 -6.05 -0.50 14.67
CA GLN A 73 -5.20 0.42 15.43
C GLN A 73 -3.71 0.09 15.29
N ARG A 74 -3.35 -1.20 15.37
CA ARG A 74 -1.96 -1.65 15.13
C ARG A 74 -1.47 -1.26 13.72
N GLY A 75 -2.36 -1.33 12.72
CA GLY A 75 -2.08 -0.88 11.36
C GLY A 75 -1.83 0.63 11.29
N LEU A 76 -2.68 1.43 11.93
CA LEU A 76 -2.51 2.88 12.00
C LEU A 76 -1.22 3.29 12.71
N THR A 77 -0.86 2.63 13.82
CA THR A 77 0.42 2.87 14.50
C THR A 77 1.61 2.53 13.62
N ALA A 78 1.54 1.43 12.85
CA ALA A 78 2.60 1.10 11.90
C ALA A 78 2.73 2.17 10.80
N MET A 79 1.61 2.73 10.32
CA MET A 79 1.62 3.82 9.35
C MET A 79 2.23 5.11 9.93
N SER A 80 1.83 5.54 11.13
CA SER A 80 2.35 6.78 11.73
C SER A 80 3.86 6.71 12.01
N LEU A 81 4.38 5.53 12.39
CA LEU A 81 5.82 5.29 12.53
C LEU A 81 6.57 5.37 11.20
N ILE A 82 5.96 4.97 10.08
CA ILE A 82 6.54 5.09 8.73
C ILE A 82 6.52 6.54 8.25
N GLU A 83 5.48 7.30 8.59
CA GLU A 83 5.31 8.71 8.21
C GLU A 83 6.15 9.66 9.08
N GLY A 84 6.64 9.20 10.24
CA GLY A 84 7.44 10.02 11.17
C GLY A 84 6.61 11.02 11.97
N VAL A 85 5.29 10.79 12.10
CA VAL A 85 4.32 11.69 12.76
C VAL A 85 3.91 11.11 14.13
N ALA A 86 4.81 10.39 14.80
CA ALA A 86 4.53 9.72 16.07
C ALA A 86 4.33 10.71 17.22
#